data_AF-A0A0G1TJK8-F1
#
_entry.id   AF-A0A0G1TJK8-F1
#
_cell.length_a   1.000
_cell.length_b   1.000
_cell.length_c   1.000
_cell.angle_alpha   90.00
_cell.angle_beta   90.00
_cell.angle_gamma   90.00
#
_symmetry.space_group_name_H-M   'P 1'
#
loop_
_entity.id
_entity.type
_entity.pdbx_description
1 polymer ?
#
loop_
_entity_poly.entity_id
_entity_poly.type
_entity_poly.pdbx_seq_one_letter_code
_entity_poly.pdbx_strand_id
1 'polypeptide(L)' 'MSDEDLKLELERLRSENAALKKGAATGITMKVSEKGAVSIYGMGRFPVTLYKEQWLKLLG' A
#
# COMPACT_ATOMS: atom_id res chain seq x y z
N MET A 1 -30.08 5.19 3.78
CA MET A 1 -29.14 5.15 4.91
C MET A 1 -29.29 6.47 5.63
N SER A 2 -29.50 6.42 6.95
CA SER A 2 -29.50 7.62 7.77
C SER A 2 -28.06 8.12 7.96
N ASP A 3 -27.90 9.39 8.31
CA ASP A 3 -26.58 9.96 8.63
C ASP A 3 -25.90 9.26 9.81
N GLU A 4 -26.68 8.66 10.72
CA GLU A 4 -26.15 7.85 11.82
C GLU A 4 -25.56 6.52 11.31
N ASP A 5 -26.24 5.85 10.37
CA ASP A 5 -25.72 4.61 9.77
C ASP A 5 -24.38 4.86 9.06
N LEU A 6 -24.25 6.01 8.38
CA LEU A 6 -23.02 6.39 7.69
C LEU A 6 -21.88 6.70 8.66
N LYS A 7 -22.16 7.34 9.80
CA LYS A 7 -21.15 7.61 10.84
C LYS A 7 -20.66 6.33 11.49
N LEU A 8 -21.59 5.41 11.82
CA LEU A 8 -21.27 4.09 12.36
C LEU A 8 -20.37 3.29 11.41
N GLU A 9 -20.73 3.24 10.13
CA GLU A 9 -19.92 2.53 9.13
C GLU A 9 -18.55 3.19 8.94
N LEU A 10 -18.48 4.53 9.00
CA LEU A 10 -17.20 5.24 8.91
C LEU A 10 -16.27 4.92 10.08
N GLU A 11 -16.78 4.88 11.31
CA GLU A 11 -15.98 4.49 12.48
C GLU A 11 -15.52 3.04 12.39
N ARG A 12 -16.41 2.13 11.97
CA ARG A 12 -16.08 0.71 11.73
C ARG A 12 -14.92 0.60 10.73
N LEU A 13 -15.04 1.25 9.57
CA LEU A 13 -14.01 1.24 8.51
C LEU A 13 -12.68 1.87 8.94
N ARG A 14 -12.72 2.89 9.82
CA ARG A 14 -11.50 3.48 10.40
C ARG A 14 -10.78 2.49 11.31
N SER A 15 -11.52 1.79 12.17
CA SER A 15 -10.98 0.78 13.08
C SER A 15 -10.34 -0.39 12.32
N GLU A 16 -11.01 -0.87 11.28
CA GLU A 16 -10.58 -1.98 10.44
C GLU A 16 -9.34 -1.59 9.60
N ASN A 17 -9.29 -0.37 9.07
CA ASN A 17 -8.09 0.14 8.42
C ASN A 17 -6.90 0.27 9.36
N ALA A 18 -7.11 0.67 10.62
CA ALA A 18 -6.04 0.77 11.60
C ALA A 18 -5.46 -0.61 11.94
N ALA A 19 -6.30 -1.65 12.03
CA ALA A 19 -5.87 -3.03 12.23
C ALA A 19 -5.10 -3.57 11.01
N LEU A 20 -5.63 -3.37 9.79
CA LEU A 20 -4.97 -3.79 8.55
C LEU A 20 -3.59 -3.14 8.35
N LYS A 21 -3.46 -1.85 8.69
CA LYS A 21 -2.17 -1.13 8.64
C LYS A 21 -1.12 -1.72 9.59
N LYS A 22 -1.51 -2.26 10.74
CA LYS A 22 -0.59 -2.89 11.70
C LYS A 22 -0.07 -4.24 11.20
N GLY A 23 -0.88 -5.00 10.45
CA GLY A 23 -0.51 -6.32 9.93
C GLY A 23 0.31 -6.32 8.63
N ALA A 24 0.30 -5.22 7.86
CA ALA A 24 0.97 -5.15 6.55
C ALA A 24 2.51 -5.02 6.61
N ALA A 25 3.10 -4.88 7.80
CA ALA A 25 4.52 -4.63 8.01
C ALA A 25 5.23 -5.86 8.60
N THR A 26 5.54 -6.86 7.77
CA THR A 26 6.42 -7.98 8.18
C THR A 26 7.72 -8.07 7.39
N GLY A 27 7.93 -7.20 6.40
CA GLY A 27 9.21 -7.05 5.70
C GLY A 27 9.08 -6.30 4.37
N ILE A 28 10.18 -5.74 3.89
CA ILE A 28 10.26 -5.21 2.52
C ILE A 28 10.39 -6.41 1.58
N THR A 29 9.49 -6.51 0.60
CA THR A 29 9.58 -7.53 -0.44
C THR A 29 9.59 -6.88 -1.81
N MET A 30 10.21 -7.55 -2.78
CA MET A 30 10.39 -7.03 -4.13
C MET A 30 9.86 -8.03 -5.15
N LYS A 31 9.20 -7.54 -6.19
CA LYS A 31 8.76 -8.33 -7.33
C LYS A 31 9.16 -7.66 -8.63
N VAL A 32 9.70 -8.44 -9.56
CA VAL A 32 9.96 -8.01 -10.94
C VAL A 32 8.80 -8.46 -11.81
N SER A 33 8.24 -7.55 -12.60
CA SER A 33 7.18 -7.85 -13.56
C SER A 33 7.75 -8.35 -14.89
N GLU A 34 6.93 -9.02 -15.70
CA GLU A 34 7.31 -9.46 -17.06
C GLU A 34 7.72 -8.29 -17.96
N LYS A 35 7.18 -7.09 -17.71
CA LYS A 35 7.51 -5.86 -18.44
C LYS A 35 8.76 -5.16 -17.90
N GLY A 36 9.44 -5.71 -16.89
CA GLY A 36 10.69 -5.17 -16.35
C GLY A 36 10.55 -4.09 -15.28
N ALA A 37 9.33 -3.75 -14.85
CA ALA A 37 9.13 -2.88 -13.68
C ALA A 37 9.43 -3.63 -12.37
N VAL A 38 9.98 -2.92 -11.39
CA VAL A 38 10.26 -3.41 -10.03
C VAL A 38 9.26 -2.80 -9.06
N SER A 39 8.49 -3.66 -8.39
CA SER A 39 7.53 -3.29 -7.36
C SER A 39 8.11 -3.60 -5.97
N ILE A 40 8.12 -2.60 -5.09
CA ILE A 40 8.52 -2.74 -3.69
C ILE A 40 7.29 -2.69 -2.80
N TYR A 41 7.11 -3.72 -1.99
CA TYR A 41 6.04 -3.86 -0.99
C TYR A 41 6.62 -3.64 0.42
N GLY A 42 5.75 -3.40 1.40
CA GLY A 42 6.15 -3.23 2.79
C GLY A 42 6.62 -1.81 3.17
N MET A 43 6.65 -0.87 2.22
CA MET A 43 6.95 0.55 2.48
C MET A 43 5.71 1.44 2.66
N GLY A 44 4.52 0.85 2.69
CA GLY A 44 3.25 1.59 2.80
C GLY A 44 2.05 0.73 2.45
N ARG A 45 0.89 1.37 2.27
CA ARG A 45 -0.37 0.68 1.94
C ARG A 45 -0.36 0.01 0.58
N PHE A 46 0.33 0.62 -0.38
CA PHE A 46 0.40 0.16 -1.77
C PHE A 46 1.85 -0.04 -2.19
N PRO A 47 2.12 -1.00 -3.08
CA PRO A 47 3.44 -1.18 -3.63
C PRO A 47 3.87 0.02 -4.48
N VAL A 48 5.13 0.43 -4.34
CA VAL A 48 5.74 1.42 -5.23
C VAL A 48 6.33 0.67 -6.42
N THR A 49 5.87 0.96 -7.63
CA THR A 49 6.32 0.30 -8.86
C THR A 49 6.94 1.32 -9.79
N LEU A 50 8.20 1.08 -10.17
CA LEU A 50 8.94 1.92 -11.11
C LEU A 50 9.71 1.04 -12.11
N TYR A 51 9.94 1.58 -13.30
CA TYR A 51 10.85 0.99 -14.28
C TYR A 51 12.32 1.21 -13.88
N LYS A 52 13.22 0.39 -14.43
CA LYS A 52 14.66 0.45 -14.15
C LYS A 52 15.22 1.87 -14.33
N GLU A 53 14.86 2.55 -15.41
CA GLU A 53 15.35 3.88 -15.74
C GLU A 53 14.87 4.94 -14.74
N GLN A 54 13.68 4.74 -14.16
CA GLN A 54 13.15 5.62 -13.12
C GLN A 54 13.88 5.39 -11.79
N TRP A 55 14.17 4.14 -11.43
CA TRP A 55 15.01 3.83 -10.27
C TRP A 55 16.42 4.41 -10.41
N LEU A 56 17.03 4.28 -11.59
CA LEU A 56 18.34 4.86 -11.87
C LEU A 56 18.33 6.38 -11.73
N LYS A 57 17.26 7.08 -12.14
CA LYS A 57 17.14 8.54 -11.93
C LYS A 57 16.99 8.93 -10.46
N LEU A 58 16.46 8.06 -9.61
CA LEU A 58 16.24 8.34 -8.19
C LEU A 58 17.43 7.96 -7.31
N LEU A 59 18.17 6.91 -7.69
CA LEU A 59 19.21 6.30 -6.87
C LEU A 59 20.62 6.40 -7.46
N GLY A 60 20.75 6.79 -8.73
CA GLY A 60 22.00 6.90 -9.47
C GLY A 60 22.43 8.34 -9.69
#